data_AF-A0A1E1WRT8-F1
#
_entry.id   AF-A0A1E1WRT8-F1
#
_cell.length_a   1.000
_cell.length_b   1.000
_cell.length_c   1.000
_cell.angle_alpha   90.00
_cell.angle_beta   90.00
_cell.angle_gamma   90.00
#
_symmetry.space_group_name_H-M   'P 1'
#
loop_
_entity.id
_entity.type
_entity.pdbx_description
1 polymer ?
#
loop_
_entity_poly.entity_id
_entity_poly.type
_entity_poly.pdbx_seq_one_letter_code
_entity_poly.pdbx_strand_id
1 'polypeptide(L)'
;SGHHSILIPPSEVEINPALWLSAVSQYKVRDTFCSYGVMELCTKGLGSSVNQLKSKGINLACVRTCVVVAEERPRINLSNSFSKLFSALGLSPRAVSTSFGCRVNIAICLQGASSPEPSTVYVDLRALRNDRVSLVERGSPHSLCLMESGKLLPGVKVITANPETKGQCGDSHLGEIWVQSPHNASGYFTIYG
;
A
#
# COMPACT_ATOMS: atom_id res chain seq x y z
N SER A 1 -3.73 -26.40 1.48
CA SER A 1 -2.70 -26.31 0.43
C SER A 1 -1.50 -25.59 1.00
N GLY A 2 -0.30 -26.18 0.95
CA GLY A 2 0.92 -25.51 1.35
C GLY A 2 1.39 -24.55 0.24
N HIS A 3 1.95 -23.41 0.62
CA HIS A 3 2.63 -22.50 -0.31
C HIS A 3 4.09 -22.38 0.11
N HIS A 4 5.00 -22.35 -0.85
CA HIS A 4 6.40 -22.05 -0.58
C HIS A 4 6.56 -20.55 -0.31
N SER A 5 7.18 -20.20 0.81
CA SER A 5 7.41 -18.82 1.21
C SER A 5 8.90 -18.51 1.20
N ILE A 6 9.25 -17.37 0.61
CA ILE A 6 10.63 -16.88 0.53
C ILE A 6 10.68 -15.56 1.31
N LEU A 7 11.58 -15.48 2.27
CA LEU A 7 11.82 -14.26 3.06
C LEU A 7 13.20 -13.73 2.70
N ILE A 8 13.26 -12.43 2.41
CA ILE A 8 14.52 -11.74 2.14
C ILE A 8 14.73 -10.75 3.28
N PRO A 9 15.85 -10.83 4.02
CA PRO A 9 16.16 -9.85 5.06
C PRO A 9 16.22 -8.44 4.45
N PRO A 10 15.60 -7.42 5.09
CA PRO A 10 15.63 -6.06 4.57
C PRO A 10 17.05 -5.53 4.31
N SER A 11 18.01 -5.88 5.17
CA SER A 11 19.42 -5.50 5.03
C SER A 11 20.05 -5.98 3.72
N GLU A 12 19.66 -7.16 3.22
CA GLU A 12 20.16 -7.69 1.94
C GLU A 12 19.60 -6.91 0.74
N VAL A 13 18.36 -6.43 0.86
CA VAL A 13 17.74 -5.57 -0.17
C VAL A 13 18.34 -4.17 -0.17
N GLU A 14 18.74 -3.65 1.00
CA GLU A 14 19.45 -2.38 1.13
C GLU A 14 20.83 -2.44 0.45
N ILE A 15 21.56 -3.54 0.61
CA ILE A 15 22.85 -3.77 -0.04
C ILE A 15 22.66 -3.96 -1.55
N ASN A 16 21.65 -4.74 -1.96
CA ASN A 16 21.37 -5.04 -3.36
C ASN A 16 19.87 -4.89 -3.68
N PRO A 17 19.44 -3.72 -4.19
CA PRO A 17 18.04 -3.48 -4.53
C PRO A 17 17.46 -4.42 -5.60
N ALA A 18 18.31 -5.03 -6.43
CA ALA A 18 17.88 -5.98 -7.47
C ALA A 18 17.58 -7.38 -6.92
N LEU A 19 17.98 -7.68 -5.68
CA LEU A 19 17.83 -9.00 -5.07
C LEU A 19 16.36 -9.44 -5.05
N TRP A 20 15.47 -8.54 -4.61
CA TRP A 20 14.04 -8.85 -4.54
C TRP A 20 13.45 -9.17 -5.93
N LEU A 21 13.71 -8.34 -6.94
CA LEU A 21 13.24 -8.59 -8.30
C LEU A 21 13.82 -9.87 -8.91
N SER A 22 15.08 -10.17 -8.58
CA SER A 22 15.76 -11.39 -9.02
C SER A 22 15.13 -12.63 -8.41
N ALA A 23 14.83 -12.61 -7.10
CA ALA A 23 14.11 -13.69 -6.43
C ALA A 23 12.70 -13.86 -7.03
N VAL A 24 11.95 -12.77 -7.21
CA VAL A 24 10.61 -12.81 -7.81
C VAL A 24 10.64 -13.45 -9.20
N SER A 25 11.61 -13.08 -10.02
CA SER A 25 11.79 -13.62 -11.38
C SER A 25 12.22 -15.10 -11.36
N GLN A 26 13.26 -15.44 -10.59
CA GLN A 26 13.85 -16.78 -10.55
C GLN A 26 12.85 -17.83 -10.06
N TYR A 27 12.11 -17.50 -8.99
CA TYR A 27 11.13 -18.42 -8.40
C TYR A 27 9.73 -18.28 -9.01
N LYS A 28 9.56 -17.45 -10.05
CA LYS A 28 8.29 -17.18 -10.73
C LYS A 28 7.17 -16.84 -9.72
N VAL A 29 7.51 -15.98 -8.75
CA VAL A 29 6.63 -15.64 -7.64
C VAL A 29 5.36 -14.97 -8.18
N ARG A 30 4.21 -15.50 -7.76
CA ARG A 30 2.90 -14.98 -8.13
C ARG A 30 2.44 -13.85 -7.21
N ASP A 31 2.66 -14.05 -5.90
CA ASP A 31 2.16 -13.20 -4.83
C ASP A 31 3.36 -12.72 -3.99
N THR A 32 3.58 -11.41 -3.93
CA THR A 32 4.69 -10.79 -3.20
C THR A 32 4.19 -9.65 -2.32
N PHE A 33 4.87 -9.44 -1.20
CA PHE A 33 4.61 -8.34 -0.29
C PHE A 33 5.88 -7.50 -0.16
N CYS A 34 5.74 -6.19 -0.08
CA CYS A 34 6.85 -5.28 0.19
C CYS A 34 6.40 -4.09 1.02
N SER A 35 7.34 -3.37 1.62
CA SER A 35 7.06 -2.09 2.28
C SER A 35 7.28 -0.94 1.31
N TYR A 36 6.79 0.26 1.66
CA TYR A 36 7.15 1.47 0.91
C TYR A 36 8.65 1.72 0.86
N GLY A 37 9.40 1.35 1.92
CA GLY A 37 10.86 1.45 1.93
C GLY A 37 11.50 0.60 0.82
N VAL A 38 11.10 -0.67 0.70
CA VAL A 38 11.60 -1.56 -0.38
C VAL A 38 11.19 -1.02 -1.77
N MET A 39 9.93 -0.60 -1.92
CA MET A 39 9.46 -0.01 -3.17
C MET A 39 10.27 1.23 -3.57
N GLU A 40 10.58 2.11 -2.63
CA GLU A 40 11.38 3.32 -2.84
C GLU A 40 12.83 2.99 -3.17
N LEU A 41 13.45 2.07 -2.43
CA LEU A 41 14.81 1.59 -2.69
C LEU A 41 14.94 1.01 -4.10
N CYS A 42 14.02 0.14 -4.52
CA CYS A 42 14.04 -0.43 -5.86
C CYS A 42 13.77 0.63 -6.93
N THR A 43 12.81 1.54 -6.72
CA THR A 43 12.48 2.59 -7.71
C THR A 43 13.66 3.53 -7.94
N LYS A 44 14.32 3.97 -6.87
CA LYS A 44 15.47 4.89 -6.95
C LYS A 44 16.74 4.16 -7.39
N GLY A 45 17.05 3.04 -6.75
CA GLY A 45 18.30 2.30 -6.96
C GLY A 45 18.39 1.60 -8.32
N LEU A 46 17.26 1.21 -8.92
CA LEU A 46 17.24 0.47 -10.19
C LEU A 46 16.79 1.30 -11.38
N GLY A 47 16.52 2.60 -11.20
CA GLY A 47 15.99 3.49 -12.23
C GLY A 47 16.79 3.46 -13.54
N SER A 48 18.12 3.47 -13.45
CA SER A 48 19.04 3.40 -14.60
C SER A 48 19.39 1.98 -15.04
N SER A 49 19.14 0.97 -14.20
CA SER A 49 19.56 -0.41 -14.43
C SER A 49 18.48 -1.31 -15.02
N VAL A 50 17.26 -0.81 -15.27
CA VAL A 50 16.15 -1.63 -15.80
C VAL A 50 16.52 -2.37 -17.09
N ASN A 51 17.19 -1.71 -18.03
CA ASN A 51 17.62 -2.35 -19.27
C ASN A 51 18.66 -3.46 -19.03
N GLN A 52 19.55 -3.28 -18.05
CA GLN A 52 20.51 -4.31 -17.65
C GLN A 52 19.83 -5.48 -16.94
N LEU A 53 18.81 -5.23 -16.12
CA LEU A 53 18.00 -6.28 -15.50
C LEU A 53 17.27 -7.10 -16.57
N LYS A 54 16.71 -6.43 -17.58
CA LYS A 54 16.08 -7.08 -18.72
C LYS A 54 17.07 -7.95 -19.52
N SER A 55 18.29 -7.45 -19.77
CA SER A 55 19.31 -8.24 -20.48
C SER A 55 19.82 -9.43 -19.66
N LYS A 56 19.79 -9.33 -18.32
CA LYS A 56 20.04 -10.44 -17.39
C LYS A 56 18.88 -11.45 -17.30
N GLY A 57 17.79 -11.24 -18.04
CA GLY A 57 16.65 -12.15 -18.08
C GLY A 57 15.65 -11.98 -16.93
N ILE A 58 15.69 -10.86 -16.20
CA ILE A 58 14.70 -10.58 -15.14
C ILE A 58 13.33 -10.33 -15.77
N ASN A 59 12.33 -11.10 -15.32
CA ASN A 59 10.96 -11.06 -15.79
C ASN A 59 9.96 -11.12 -14.63
N LEU A 60 9.10 -10.11 -14.54
CA LEU A 60 8.09 -9.95 -13.49
C LEU A 60 6.67 -10.29 -13.98
N ALA A 61 6.50 -10.84 -15.19
CA ALA A 61 5.19 -11.18 -15.75
C ALA A 61 4.42 -12.25 -14.97
N CYS A 62 5.11 -13.04 -14.13
CA CYS A 62 4.46 -14.00 -13.24
C CYS A 62 3.72 -13.35 -12.06
N VAL A 63 4.08 -12.11 -11.70
CA VAL A 63 3.50 -11.40 -10.56
C VAL A 63 2.05 -11.04 -10.86
N ARG A 64 1.13 -11.59 -10.06
CA ARG A 64 -0.29 -11.27 -10.10
C ARG A 64 -0.69 -10.33 -8.99
N THR A 65 -0.01 -10.39 -7.84
CA THR A 65 -0.30 -9.53 -6.71
C THR A 65 1.00 -9.12 -6.03
N CYS A 66 1.25 -7.82 -6.00
CA CYS A 66 2.34 -7.15 -5.30
C CYS A 66 1.70 -6.19 -4.30
N VAL A 67 1.54 -6.63 -3.05
CA VAL A 67 0.91 -5.84 -2.00
C VAL A 67 1.97 -5.01 -1.29
N VAL A 68 1.80 -3.70 -1.33
CA VAL A 68 2.59 -2.76 -0.53
C VAL A 68 1.92 -2.61 0.82
N VAL A 69 2.56 -3.14 1.85
CA VAL A 69 2.09 -3.05 3.23
C VAL A 69 2.42 -1.68 3.78
N ALA A 70 1.39 -0.94 4.21
CA ALA A 70 1.50 0.43 4.69
C ALA A 70 0.67 0.66 5.95
N GLU A 71 1.21 1.49 6.85
CA GLU A 71 0.50 2.05 8.02
C GLU A 71 0.06 3.51 7.77
N GLU A 72 0.27 4.00 6.55
CA GLU A 72 0.02 5.38 6.12
C GLU A 72 -0.85 5.41 4.86
N ARG A 73 -1.29 6.62 4.46
CA ARG A 73 -2.06 6.82 3.23
C ARG A 73 -1.31 6.30 1.99
N PRO A 74 -2.03 5.81 0.96
CA PRO A 74 -1.38 5.35 -0.26
C PRO A 74 -0.48 6.42 -0.91
N ARG A 75 0.80 6.08 -1.14
CA ARG A 75 1.77 6.93 -1.85
C ARG A 75 1.61 6.78 -3.37
N ILE A 76 0.68 7.54 -3.93
CA ILE A 76 0.28 7.48 -5.35
C ILE A 76 1.49 7.66 -6.30
N ASN A 77 2.30 8.71 -6.09
CA ASN A 77 3.44 9.02 -6.97
C ASN A 77 4.51 7.93 -6.96
N LEU A 78 4.77 7.32 -5.80
CA LEU A 78 5.74 6.24 -5.66
C LEU A 78 5.24 4.98 -6.36
N SER A 79 3.99 4.59 -6.12
CA SER A 79 3.37 3.41 -6.71
C SER A 79 3.29 3.51 -8.24
N ASN A 80 2.97 4.70 -8.76
CA ASN A 80 2.96 4.99 -10.20
C ASN A 80 4.36 4.94 -10.81
N SER A 81 5.35 5.55 -10.16
CA SER A 81 6.75 5.53 -10.60
C SER A 81 7.30 4.10 -10.64
N PHE A 82 7.04 3.31 -9.60
CA PHE A 82 7.43 1.91 -9.51
C PHE A 82 6.80 1.08 -10.65
N SER A 83 5.48 1.16 -10.82
CA SER A 83 4.75 0.41 -11.83
C SER A 83 5.20 0.78 -13.25
N LYS A 84 5.41 2.07 -13.51
CA LYS A 84 5.91 2.56 -14.80
C LYS A 84 7.32 2.05 -15.07
N LEU A 85 8.21 2.13 -14.09
CA LEU A 85 9.61 1.72 -14.24
C LEU A 85 9.73 0.22 -14.56
N PHE A 86 9.04 -0.62 -13.79
CA PHE A 86 9.14 -2.08 -13.92
C PHE A 86 8.19 -2.70 -14.94
N SER A 87 7.34 -1.88 -15.59
CA SER A 87 6.55 -2.32 -16.76
C SER A 87 7.43 -2.89 -17.88
N ALA A 88 8.65 -2.37 -18.05
CA ALA A 88 9.64 -2.85 -19.02
C ALA A 88 10.13 -4.28 -18.73
N LEU A 89 10.01 -4.75 -17.48
CA LEU A 89 10.30 -6.11 -17.02
C LEU A 89 9.04 -7.00 -16.98
N GLY A 90 7.89 -6.50 -17.44
CA GLY A 90 6.63 -7.26 -17.48
C GLY A 90 5.75 -7.13 -16.24
N LEU A 91 6.07 -6.23 -15.29
CA LEU A 91 5.21 -5.99 -14.14
C LEU A 91 3.92 -5.27 -14.59
N SER A 92 2.77 -5.88 -14.32
CA SER A 92 1.48 -5.23 -14.55
C SER A 92 1.20 -4.17 -13.48
N PRO A 93 0.82 -2.93 -13.83
CA PRO A 93 0.39 -1.93 -12.84
C PRO A 93 -0.78 -2.41 -11.98
N ARG A 94 -1.66 -3.25 -12.52
CA ARG A 94 -2.79 -3.84 -11.79
C ARG A 94 -2.38 -4.87 -10.74
N ALA A 95 -1.16 -5.42 -10.84
CA ALA A 95 -0.65 -6.31 -9.82
C ALA A 95 -0.22 -5.52 -8.57
N VAL A 96 0.14 -4.24 -8.71
CA VAL A 96 0.61 -3.41 -7.59
C VAL A 96 -0.60 -2.86 -6.83
N SER A 97 -0.63 -3.12 -5.54
CA SER A 97 -1.72 -2.75 -4.65
C SER A 97 -1.19 -2.27 -3.31
N THR A 98 -2.06 -1.66 -2.51
CA THR A 98 -1.73 -1.26 -1.13
C THR A 98 -2.64 -1.99 -0.16
N SER A 99 -2.11 -2.26 1.04
CA SER A 99 -2.90 -2.66 2.19
C SER A 99 -2.73 -1.63 3.29
N PHE A 100 -3.81 -1.35 4.00
CA PHE A 100 -3.79 -0.51 5.19
C PHE A 100 -3.99 -1.37 6.43
N GLY A 101 -3.14 -1.13 7.42
CA GLY A 101 -3.18 -1.77 8.71
C GLY A 101 -2.43 -0.95 9.74
N CYS A 102 -2.41 -1.45 10.96
CA CYS A 102 -1.62 -0.92 12.07
C CYS A 102 -1.11 -2.08 12.93
N ARG A 103 -0.26 -1.77 13.91
CA ARG A 103 0.35 -2.80 14.79
C ARG A 103 -0.66 -3.68 15.53
N VAL A 104 -1.82 -3.14 15.87
CA VAL A 104 -2.90 -3.88 16.58
C VAL A 104 -3.91 -4.52 15.63
N ASN A 105 -3.83 -4.23 14.34
CA ASN A 105 -4.62 -4.87 13.29
C ASN A 105 -3.90 -4.74 11.94
N ILE A 106 -3.11 -5.75 11.59
CA ILE A 106 -2.17 -5.71 10.47
C ILE A 106 -2.89 -5.67 9.10
N ALA A 107 -4.18 -6.01 9.05
CA ALA A 107 -4.92 -6.14 7.79
C ALA A 107 -6.36 -5.60 7.93
N ILE A 108 -6.51 -4.28 7.84
CA ILE A 108 -7.81 -3.61 7.89
C ILE A 108 -8.46 -3.64 6.50
N CYS A 109 -7.74 -3.19 5.48
CA CYS A 109 -8.20 -3.20 4.10
C CYS A 109 -7.09 -3.54 3.10
N LEU A 110 -7.49 -4.09 1.96
CA LEU A 110 -6.61 -4.50 0.88
C LEU A 110 -7.23 -4.18 -0.47
N GLN A 111 -6.44 -3.59 -1.37
CA GLN A 111 -6.83 -3.46 -2.77
C GLN A 111 -6.39 -4.72 -3.56
N GLY A 112 -7.21 -5.77 -3.60
CA GLY A 112 -6.85 -6.97 -4.37
C GLY A 112 -6.61 -6.71 -5.87
N ALA A 113 -5.76 -7.49 -6.53
CA ALA A 113 -5.49 -7.36 -7.96
C ALA A 113 -6.72 -7.66 -8.87
N SER A 114 -7.75 -8.32 -8.30
CA SER A 114 -9.04 -8.55 -8.95
C SER A 114 -10.08 -7.46 -8.62
N SER A 115 -9.75 -6.51 -7.76
CA SER A 115 -10.62 -5.36 -7.48
C SER A 115 -10.60 -4.37 -8.65
N PRO A 116 -11.66 -3.54 -8.80
CA PRO A 116 -11.62 -2.38 -9.68
C PRO A 116 -10.42 -1.48 -9.38
N GLU A 117 -10.02 -0.67 -10.37
CA GLU A 117 -8.97 0.32 -10.16
C GLU A 117 -9.34 1.25 -8.98
N PRO A 118 -8.40 1.54 -8.06
CA PRO A 118 -8.68 2.33 -6.88
C PRO A 118 -9.14 3.74 -7.28
N SER A 119 -10.21 4.21 -6.63
CA SER A 119 -10.71 5.54 -6.87
C SER A 119 -9.71 6.59 -6.34
N THR A 120 -9.54 7.68 -7.09
CA THR A 120 -8.70 8.81 -6.71
C THR A 120 -9.56 10.07 -6.68
N VAL A 121 -9.49 10.81 -5.58
CA VAL A 121 -10.22 12.06 -5.37
C VAL A 121 -9.25 13.21 -5.09
N TYR A 122 -9.68 14.43 -5.38
CA TYR A 122 -8.94 15.63 -5.03
C TYR A 122 -9.71 16.38 -3.95
N VAL A 123 -9.01 16.78 -2.89
CA VAL A 123 -9.60 17.47 -1.74
C VAL A 123 -8.92 18.81 -1.50
N ASP A 124 -9.66 19.81 -1.02
CA ASP A 124 -9.11 21.12 -0.68
C ASP A 124 -8.31 21.05 0.65
N LEU A 125 -7.01 21.38 0.58
CA LEU A 125 -6.15 21.46 1.76
C LEU A 125 -6.63 22.49 2.80
N ARG A 126 -7.33 23.55 2.38
CA ARG A 126 -7.85 24.59 3.28
C ARG A 126 -9.03 24.06 4.09
N ALA A 127 -9.92 23.31 3.43
CA ALA A 127 -11.02 22.63 4.12
C ALA A 127 -10.50 21.58 5.11
N LEU A 128 -9.49 20.80 4.71
CA LEU A 128 -8.87 19.78 5.57
C LEU A 128 -8.29 20.37 6.86
N ARG A 129 -7.72 21.57 6.81
CA ARG A 129 -7.20 22.29 8.01
C ARG A 129 -8.29 22.71 8.99
N ASN A 130 -9.54 22.70 8.56
CA ASN A 130 -10.72 23.01 9.38
C ASN A 130 -11.58 21.75 9.60
N ASP A 131 -10.96 20.56 9.59
CA ASP A 131 -11.58 19.25 9.83
C ASP A 131 -12.72 18.86 8.87
N ARG A 132 -12.69 19.42 7.66
CA ARG A 132 -13.70 19.17 6.62
C ARG A 132 -13.09 18.58 5.36
N VAL A 133 -13.79 17.63 4.77
CA VAL A 133 -13.46 17.06 3.46
C VAL A 133 -14.32 17.74 2.40
N SER A 134 -13.68 18.55 1.56
CA SER A 134 -14.32 19.18 0.39
C SER A 134 -13.67 18.67 -0.88
N LEU A 135 -14.46 18.04 -1.75
CA LEU A 135 -14.00 17.59 -3.06
C LEU A 135 -13.78 18.78 -3.99
N VAL A 136 -12.67 18.76 -4.72
CA VAL A 136 -12.31 19.76 -5.73
C VAL A 136 -11.92 19.07 -7.03
N GLU A 137 -11.80 19.84 -8.10
CA GLU A 137 -11.36 19.32 -9.39
C GLU A 137 -9.85 19.06 -9.41
N ARG A 138 -9.43 18.19 -10.33
CA ARG A 138 -8.01 17.98 -10.60
C ARG A 138 -7.38 19.29 -11.09
N GLY A 139 -6.33 19.74 -10.42
CA GLY A 139 -5.59 20.95 -10.80
C GLY A 139 -6.10 22.23 -10.13
N SER A 140 -7.15 22.16 -9.30
CA SER A 140 -7.55 23.29 -8.46
C SER A 140 -6.39 23.75 -7.55
N PRO A 141 -6.26 25.06 -7.29
CA PRO A 141 -5.24 25.56 -6.37
C PRO A 141 -5.45 24.94 -4.98
N HIS A 142 -4.36 24.49 -4.35
CA HIS A 142 -4.38 23.79 -3.05
C HIS A 142 -5.10 22.43 -3.03
N SER A 143 -5.29 21.79 -4.19
CA SER A 143 -5.80 20.41 -4.25
C SER A 143 -4.76 19.41 -3.74
N LEU A 144 -5.22 18.44 -2.94
CA LEU A 144 -4.47 17.26 -2.51
C LEU A 144 -5.10 16.02 -3.15
N CYS A 145 -4.28 15.24 -3.84
CA CYS A 145 -4.68 13.96 -4.42
C CYS A 145 -4.68 12.87 -3.33
N LEU A 146 -5.84 12.24 -3.13
CA LEU A 146 -6.03 11.11 -2.22
C LEU A 146 -6.53 9.89 -3.00
N MET A 147 -6.06 8.72 -2.61
CA MET A 147 -6.45 7.44 -3.19
C MET A 147 -7.09 6.59 -2.11
N GLU A 148 -8.13 5.85 -2.50
CA GLU A 148 -8.79 4.87 -1.65
C GLU A 148 -7.78 3.85 -1.09
N SER A 149 -7.84 3.57 0.22
CA SER A 149 -6.97 2.59 0.90
C SER A 149 -7.32 1.14 0.58
N GLY A 150 -8.51 0.91 0.00
CA GLY A 150 -9.00 -0.37 -0.50
C GLY A 150 -10.19 -0.91 0.28
N LYS A 151 -10.56 -2.16 -0.04
CA LYS A 151 -11.76 -2.79 0.51
C LYS A 151 -11.50 -3.40 1.88
N LEU A 152 -12.43 -3.18 2.81
CA LEU A 152 -12.40 -3.83 4.11
C LEU A 152 -12.37 -5.35 3.96
N LEU A 153 -11.52 -6.00 4.75
CA LEU A 153 -11.45 -7.46 4.77
C LEU A 153 -12.72 -8.07 5.41
N PRO A 154 -13.06 -9.33 5.09
CA PRO A 154 -14.21 -10.00 5.68
C PRO A 154 -14.19 -9.97 7.21
N GLY A 155 -15.30 -9.53 7.82
CA GLY A 155 -15.43 -9.41 9.27
C GLY A 155 -14.86 -8.13 9.88
N VAL A 156 -14.20 -7.27 9.09
CA VAL A 156 -13.73 -5.96 9.52
C VAL A 156 -14.86 -4.93 9.40
N LYS A 157 -15.14 -4.20 10.47
CA LYS A 157 -16.01 -3.03 10.51
C LYS A 157 -15.19 -1.81 10.87
N VAL A 158 -15.39 -0.74 10.13
CA VAL A 158 -14.69 0.53 10.33
C VAL A 158 -15.69 1.66 10.41
N ILE A 159 -15.48 2.57 11.34
CA ILE A 159 -16.18 3.86 11.41
C ILE A 159 -15.17 5.00 11.51
N THR A 160 -15.56 6.16 10.99
CA THR A 160 -14.91 7.43 11.32
C THR A 160 -15.61 7.98 12.56
N ALA A 161 -14.89 8.13 13.67
CA ALA A 161 -15.45 8.55 14.95
C ALA A 161 -14.83 9.86 15.45
N ASN A 162 -15.63 10.66 16.14
CA ASN A 162 -15.10 11.79 16.91
C ASN A 162 -14.65 11.26 18.29
N PRO A 163 -13.36 11.39 18.64
CA PRO A 163 -12.83 10.81 19.88
C PRO A 163 -13.41 11.46 21.15
N GLU A 164 -13.85 12.72 21.07
CA GLU A 164 -14.42 13.46 22.20
C GLU A 164 -15.88 13.06 22.45
N THR A 165 -16.70 13.05 21.40
CA THR A 165 -18.14 12.74 21.54
C THR A 165 -18.43 11.24 21.52
N LYS A 166 -17.45 10.42 21.11
CA LYS A 166 -17.58 8.96 20.89
C LYS A 166 -18.70 8.60 19.90
N GLY A 167 -19.07 9.54 19.05
CA GLY A 167 -20.08 9.38 18.01
C GLY A 167 -19.44 9.20 16.63
N GLN A 168 -20.18 8.56 15.72
CA GLN A 168 -19.79 8.47 14.32
C GLN A 168 -19.81 9.86 13.66
N CYS A 169 -18.74 10.19 12.95
CA CYS A 169 -18.65 11.39 12.12
C CYS A 169 -19.56 11.25 10.89
N GLY A 170 -20.15 12.36 10.44
CA GLY A 170 -20.80 12.42 9.12
C GLY A 170 -19.78 12.31 7.98
N ASP A 171 -20.24 11.90 6.80
CA ASP A 171 -19.39 11.50 5.65
C ASP A 171 -18.31 12.53 5.23
N SER A 172 -18.53 13.83 5.47
CA SER A 172 -17.60 14.90 5.11
C SER A 172 -16.73 15.44 6.26
N HIS A 173 -16.74 14.77 7.42
CA HIS A 173 -15.95 15.17 8.59
C HIS A 173 -14.76 14.24 8.78
N LEU A 174 -13.62 14.83 9.10
CA LEU A 174 -12.46 14.06 9.55
C LEU A 174 -12.73 13.50 10.95
N GLY A 175 -12.10 12.37 11.25
CA GLY A 175 -12.19 11.72 12.56
C GLY A 175 -11.21 10.58 12.68
N GLU A 176 -11.21 9.95 13.84
CA GLU A 176 -10.39 8.78 14.13
C GLU A 176 -10.99 7.54 13.46
N ILE A 177 -10.12 6.66 12.95
CA ILE A 177 -10.52 5.40 12.34
C ILE A 177 -10.66 4.36 13.46
N TRP A 178 -11.89 4.00 13.82
CA TRP A 178 -12.15 2.94 14.79
C TRP A 178 -12.47 1.64 14.08
N VAL A 179 -11.83 0.55 14.54
CA VAL A 179 -11.87 -0.74 13.85
C VAL A 179 -12.33 -1.84 14.80
N GLN A 180 -13.37 -2.55 14.41
CA GLN A 180 -13.79 -3.81 15.02
C GLN A 180 -13.51 -4.95 14.04
N SER A 181 -12.69 -5.91 14.44
CA SER A 181 -12.33 -7.06 13.62
C SER A 181 -12.04 -8.28 14.49
N PRO A 182 -12.32 -9.51 14.01
CA PRO A 182 -11.83 -10.74 14.67
C PRO A 182 -10.31 -10.85 14.70
N HIS A 183 -9.60 -10.03 13.92
CA HIS A 183 -8.13 -10.01 13.82
C HIS A 183 -7.47 -8.90 14.65
N ASN A 184 -8.23 -8.18 15.49
CA ASN A 184 -7.66 -7.20 16.41
C ASN A 184 -6.79 -7.91 17.47
N ALA A 185 -5.69 -7.28 17.86
CA ALA A 185 -4.89 -7.69 19.00
C ALA A 185 -5.72 -7.63 20.29
N SER A 186 -5.47 -8.55 21.22
CA SER A 186 -6.14 -8.60 22.53
C SER A 186 -5.73 -7.48 23.48
N GLY A 187 -4.73 -6.67 23.10
CA GLY A 187 -4.19 -5.58 23.89
C GLY A 187 -2.68 -5.46 23.71
N TYR A 188 -2.10 -4.47 24.37
CA TYR A 188 -0.65 -4.35 24.51
C TYR A 188 -0.18 -5.19 25.68
N PHE A 189 0.92 -5.91 25.50
CA PHE A 189 1.59 -6.57 26.61
C PHE A 189 2.10 -5.51 27.58
N THR A 190 1.67 -5.57 28.83
CA THR A 190 2.21 -4.76 29.93
C THR A 190 2.74 -5.68 31.02
N ILE A 191 3.89 -5.34 31.59
CA ILE A 191 4.46 -5.99 32.78
C ILE A 191 3.91 -5.40 34.09
N TYR A 192 3.12 -4.32 33.99
CA TYR A 192 2.43 -3.68 35.11
C TYR A 192 0.93 -3.79 34.89
N GLY A 193 0.25 -4.54 35.77
CA GLY A 193 -1.20 -4.73 35.77
C GLY A 193 -1.97 -3.52 36.23
#